data_AF-A0A959N282-F1
#
_entry.id   AF-A0A959N282-F1
#
_cell.length_a   1.000
_cell.length_b   1.000
_cell.length_c   1.000
_cell.angle_alpha   90.00
_cell.angle_beta   90.00
_cell.angle_gamma   90.00
#
_symmetry.space_group_name_H-M   'P 1'
#
loop_
_entity.id
_entity.type
_entity.pdbx_description
1 polymer ?
#
loop_
_entity_poly.entity_id
_entity_poly.type
_entity_poly.pdbx_seq_one_letter_code
_entity_poly.pdbx_strand_id
1 'polypeptide(L)'
;MNISENTKSFIEEINDKTQKPLKNIYEVSVIIENTGNEKNIQLFKDLIFTAKYVKGLKSVLSNQIVNKDDFMERMFEEFNKNVQKFSVFLKDSVESSDEKIKIHFNRKYFELNHECLINTMELIEDLSLCKEFFNANPEYLDRLQEPGIRS
;
A
#
# COMPACT_ATOMS: atom_id res chain seq x y z
N MET A 1 -6.72 -14.98 9.68
CA MET A 1 -6.68 -13.79 10.57
C MET A 1 -8.08 -13.20 10.71
N ASN A 2 -8.45 -12.74 11.91
CA ASN A 2 -9.61 -11.88 12.10
C ASN A 2 -9.12 -10.43 12.13
N ILE A 3 -9.77 -9.53 11.39
CA ILE A 3 -9.43 -8.10 11.39
C ILE A 3 -9.97 -7.48 12.68
N SER A 4 -9.11 -6.80 13.45
CA SER A 4 -9.49 -6.17 14.72
C SER A 4 -10.44 -4.98 14.51
N GLU A 5 -11.21 -4.64 15.55
CA GLU A 5 -12.09 -3.45 15.51
C GLU A 5 -11.28 -2.15 15.33
N ASN A 6 -10.06 -2.09 15.85
CA ASN A 6 -9.16 -0.96 15.62
C ASN A 6 -8.82 -0.80 14.14
N THR A 7 -8.46 -1.88 13.46
CA THR A 7 -8.19 -1.86 12.02
C THR A 7 -9.43 -1.46 11.23
N LYS A 8 -10.61 -1.96 11.57
CA LYS A 8 -11.87 -1.56 10.92
C LYS A 8 -12.14 -0.06 11.11
N SER A 9 -11.96 0.45 12.32
CA SER A 9 -12.10 1.87 12.62
C SER A 9 -11.13 2.72 11.80
N PHE A 10 -9.87 2.29 11.63
CA PHE A 10 -8.93 3.00 10.75
C PHE A 10 -9.38 3.02 9.29
N ILE A 11 -9.91 1.91 8.77
CA ILE A 11 -10.43 1.85 7.39
C ILE A 11 -11.58 2.86 7.21
N GLU A 12 -12.51 2.92 8.15
CA GLU A 12 -13.62 3.88 8.15
C GLU A 12 -13.09 5.32 8.19
N GLU A 13 -12.15 5.62 9.10
CA GLU A 13 -11.55 6.94 9.22
C GLU A 13 -10.77 7.35 7.96
N ILE A 14 -10.07 6.42 7.30
CA ILE A 14 -9.39 6.68 6.02
C ILE A 14 -10.42 7.03 4.93
N ASN A 15 -11.48 6.25 4.79
CA ASN A 15 -12.53 6.50 3.80
C ASN A 15 -13.20 7.86 4.03
N ASP A 16 -13.52 8.19 5.29
CA ASP A 16 -14.16 9.43 5.67
C ASP A 16 -13.25 10.64 5.45
N LYS A 17 -11.97 10.57 5.82
CA LYS A 17 -11.05 11.71 5.68
C LYS A 17 -10.61 11.93 4.24
N THR A 18 -10.42 10.87 3.47
CA THR A 18 -9.98 10.98 2.07
C THR A 18 -11.14 11.20 1.11
N GLN A 19 -12.39 11.03 1.58
CA GLN A 19 -13.63 11.12 0.78
C GLN A 19 -13.60 10.21 -0.45
N LYS A 20 -12.83 9.12 -0.37
CA LYS A 20 -12.63 8.14 -1.43
C LYS A 20 -12.62 6.75 -0.80
N PRO A 21 -13.55 5.86 -1.20
CA PRO A 21 -13.58 4.52 -0.65
C PRO A 21 -12.37 3.72 -1.14
N LEU A 22 -11.70 3.06 -0.20
CA LEU A 22 -10.69 2.04 -0.51
C LEU A 22 -11.37 0.88 -1.25
N LYS A 23 -10.75 0.39 -2.32
CA LYS A 23 -11.27 -0.75 -3.09
C LYS A 23 -10.82 -2.10 -2.53
N ASN A 24 -9.59 -2.16 -2.04
CA ASN A 24 -8.95 -3.37 -1.51
C ASN A 24 -8.97 -3.37 0.03
N ILE A 25 -10.16 -3.20 0.62
CA ILE A 25 -10.33 -3.06 2.08
C ILE A 25 -9.68 -4.22 2.83
N TYR A 26 -9.90 -5.46 2.38
CA TYR A 26 -9.36 -6.63 3.05
C TYR A 26 -7.83 -6.62 3.07
N GLU A 27 -7.19 -6.32 1.93
CA GLU A 27 -5.74 -6.32 1.84
C GLU A 27 -5.10 -5.18 2.63
N VAL A 28 -5.69 -3.98 2.57
CA VAL A 28 -5.24 -2.86 3.40
C VAL A 28 -5.39 -3.20 4.88
N SER A 29 -6.49 -3.85 5.27
CA SER A 29 -6.72 -4.27 6.66
C SER A 29 -5.66 -5.28 7.14
N VAL A 30 -5.35 -6.30 6.33
CA VAL A 30 -4.30 -7.28 6.66
C VAL A 30 -2.94 -6.59 6.83
N ILE A 31 -2.59 -5.67 5.94
CA ILE A 31 -1.32 -4.93 6.01
C ILE A 31 -1.25 -4.10 7.30
N ILE A 32 -2.33 -3.41 7.67
CA ILE A 32 -2.42 -2.63 8.92
C ILE A 32 -2.34 -3.56 10.14
N GLU A 33 -3.05 -4.68 10.15
CA GLU A 33 -3.03 -5.65 11.26
C GLU A 33 -1.62 -6.21 11.51
N ASN A 34 -0.81 -6.32 10.46
CA ASN A 34 0.56 -6.80 10.59
C ASN A 34 1.54 -5.77 11.18
N THR A 35 1.11 -4.56 11.51
CA THR A 35 1.96 -3.49 12.06
C THR A 35 2.26 -3.60 13.57
N GLY A 36 2.01 -4.74 14.21
CA GLY A 36 2.12 -4.89 15.68
C GLY A 36 3.51 -4.75 16.33
N ASN A 37 4.55 -4.33 15.59
CA ASN A 37 5.87 -3.99 16.13
C ASN A 37 6.54 -2.86 15.33
N GLU A 38 7.57 -2.24 15.89
CA GLU A 38 8.27 -1.09 15.29
C GLU A 38 8.82 -1.37 13.89
N LYS A 39 9.41 -2.56 13.67
CA LYS A 39 9.93 -2.96 12.36
C LYS A 39 8.82 -3.01 11.31
N ASN A 40 7.68 -3.61 11.66
CA ASN A 40 6.54 -3.74 10.74
C ASN A 40 5.84 -2.40 10.48
N ILE A 41 5.84 -1.49 11.46
CA ILE A 41 5.37 -0.11 11.25
C ILE A 41 6.27 0.63 10.28
N GLN A 42 7.58 0.51 10.43
CA GLN A 42 8.50 1.14 9.48
C GLN A 42 8.29 0.58 8.07
N LEU A 43 8.13 -0.74 7.95
CA LEU A 43 7.80 -1.38 6.67
C LEU A 43 6.47 -0.85 6.09
N PHE A 44 5.44 -0.69 6.91
CA PHE A 44 4.17 -0.10 6.48
C PHE A 44 4.37 1.34 6.00
N LYS A 45 5.11 2.17 6.75
CA LYS A 45 5.44 3.56 6.36
C LYS A 45 6.17 3.61 5.01
N ASP A 46 7.14 2.73 4.81
CA ASP A 46 7.89 2.62 3.56
C ASP A 46 7.01 2.17 2.40
N LEU A 47 6.08 1.25 2.65
CA LEU A 47 5.11 0.74 1.68
C LEU A 47 4.15 1.85 1.22
N ILE A 48 3.48 2.54 2.15
CA ILE A 48 2.53 3.62 1.81
C ILE A 48 3.24 4.83 1.16
N PHE A 49 4.48 5.12 1.57
CA PHE A 49 5.29 6.15 0.93
C PHE A 49 5.62 5.77 -0.52
N THR A 50 6.09 4.54 -0.74
CA THR A 50 6.41 4.04 -2.08
C THR A 50 5.17 4.03 -2.97
N ALA A 51 4.00 3.61 -2.45
CA ALA A 51 2.74 3.67 -3.17
C ALA A 51 2.40 5.10 -3.63
N LYS A 52 2.48 6.09 -2.73
CA LYS A 52 2.24 7.50 -3.07
C LYS A 52 3.19 8.01 -4.15
N TYR A 53 4.47 7.63 -4.06
CA TYR A 53 5.48 8.00 -5.04
C TYR A 53 5.20 7.40 -6.42
N VAL A 54 4.94 6.09 -6.49
CA VAL A 54 4.60 5.38 -7.74
C VAL A 54 3.37 5.97 -8.40
N LYS A 55 2.31 6.28 -7.63
CA LYS A 55 1.12 6.97 -8.13
C LYS A 55 1.47 8.34 -8.74
N GLY A 56 2.35 9.10 -8.10
CA GLY A 56 2.85 10.38 -8.62
C GLY A 56 3.56 10.21 -9.97
N LEU A 57 4.49 9.26 -10.06
CA LEU A 57 5.20 8.94 -11.32
C LEU A 57 4.23 8.54 -12.43
N LYS A 58 3.25 7.65 -12.13
CA LYS A 58 2.20 7.25 -13.07
C LYS A 58 1.43 8.45 -13.60
N SER A 59 1.07 9.39 -12.72
CA SER A 59 0.36 10.62 -13.14
C SER A 59 1.21 11.52 -14.03
N VAL A 60 2.52 11.63 -13.77
CA VAL A 60 3.43 12.37 -14.65
C VAL A 60 3.53 11.70 -16.02
N LEU A 61 3.67 10.37 -16.04
CA LEU A 61 3.75 9.58 -17.27
C LEU A 61 2.45 9.65 -18.10
N SER A 62 1.28 9.77 -17.46
CA SER A 62 -0.01 9.84 -18.16
C SER A 62 -0.35 11.23 -18.71
N ASN A 63 0.14 12.31 -18.08
CA ASN A 63 -0.23 13.69 -18.39
C ASN A 63 0.63 14.32 -19.51
N GLN A 64 0.89 13.57 -20.58
CA GLN A 64 1.81 13.89 -21.68
C GLN A 64 1.68 15.31 -22.24
N ILE A 65 2.58 16.21 -21.81
CA ILE A 65 2.79 17.54 -22.42
C ILE A 65 4.27 17.74 -22.82
N VAL A 66 5.19 16.85 -22.42
CA VAL A 66 6.64 17.07 -22.61
C VAL A 66 7.24 16.02 -23.55
N ASN A 67 7.42 16.40 -24.82
CA ASN A 67 8.19 15.69 -25.84
C ASN A 67 9.71 15.75 -25.55
N LYS A 68 10.16 15.07 -24.48
CA LYS A 68 11.59 14.80 -24.25
C LYS A 68 11.78 13.32 -24.00
N ASP A 69 12.15 12.60 -25.05
CA ASP A 69 12.28 11.14 -25.04
C ASP A 69 13.18 10.66 -23.88
N ASP A 70 14.35 11.27 -23.68
CA ASP A 70 15.27 10.93 -22.57
C ASP A 70 14.72 11.18 -21.17
N PHE A 71 13.78 12.12 -21.02
CA PHE A 71 13.15 12.37 -19.72
C PHE A 71 12.10 11.29 -19.44
N MET A 72 11.31 10.95 -20.45
CA MET A 72 10.27 9.92 -20.32
C MET A 72 10.86 8.53 -20.08
N GLU A 73 11.97 8.20 -20.74
CA GLU A 73 12.68 6.92 -20.50
C GLU A 73 13.14 6.81 -19.05
N ARG A 74 13.81 7.83 -18.51
CA ARG A 74 14.25 7.87 -17.11
C ARG A 74 13.08 7.78 -16.11
N MET A 75 11.96 8.45 -16.41
CA MET A 75 10.77 8.38 -15.59
C MET A 75 10.13 6.99 -15.59
N PHE A 76 10.18 6.30 -16.74
CA PHE A 76 9.68 4.94 -16.86
C PHE A 76 10.58 3.94 -16.11
N GLU A 77 11.90 4.09 -16.20
CA GLU A 77 12.85 3.30 -15.41
C GLU A 77 12.61 3.47 -13.90
N GLU A 78 12.48 4.72 -13.44
CA GLU A 78 12.23 5.01 -12.02
C GLU A 78 10.86 4.49 -11.56
N PHE A 79 9.84 4.57 -12.42
CA PHE A 79 8.53 3.96 -12.17
C PHE A 79 8.65 2.45 -11.96
N ASN A 80 9.27 1.74 -12.90
CA ASN A 80 9.41 0.28 -12.83
C ASN A 80 10.21 -0.16 -11.60
N LYS A 81 11.30 0.54 -11.30
CA LYS A 81 12.12 0.28 -10.10
C LYS A 81 11.30 0.42 -8.82
N ASN A 82 10.45 1.44 -8.72
CA ASN A 82 9.64 1.66 -7.53
C ASN A 82 8.42 0.74 -7.45
N VAL A 83 7.88 0.27 -8.58
CA VAL A 83 6.88 -0.82 -8.60
C VAL A 83 7.50 -2.11 -8.07
N GLN A 84 8.71 -2.47 -8.51
CA GLN A 84 9.43 -3.64 -7.99
C GLN A 84 9.70 -3.51 -6.48
N LYS A 85 10.15 -2.33 -6.04
CA LYS A 85 10.36 -2.03 -4.61
C LYS A 85 9.05 -2.17 -3.81
N PHE A 86 7.95 -1.65 -4.35
CA PHE A 86 6.62 -1.80 -3.76
C PHE A 86 6.24 -3.27 -3.61
N SER A 87 6.44 -4.10 -4.63
CA SER A 87 6.14 -5.54 -4.56
C SER A 87 6.96 -6.25 -3.49
N VAL A 88 8.24 -5.90 -3.31
CA VAL A 88 9.08 -6.43 -2.22
C VAL A 88 8.50 -6.05 -0.86
N PHE A 89 8.22 -4.76 -0.63
CA PHE A 89 7.63 -4.32 0.64
C PHE A 89 6.26 -4.93 0.91
N LEU A 90 5.43 -5.08 -0.12
CA LEU A 90 4.13 -5.72 0.00
C LEU A 90 4.28 -7.17 0.44
N LYS A 91 5.21 -7.92 -0.16
CA LYS A 91 5.49 -9.30 0.22
C LYS A 91 5.98 -9.39 1.66
N ASP A 92 6.94 -8.56 2.03
CA ASP A 92 7.47 -8.51 3.39
C ASP A 92 6.38 -8.17 4.42
N SER A 93 5.41 -7.33 4.06
CA SER A 93 4.32 -6.90 4.96
C SER A 93 3.34 -8.01 5.32
N VAL A 94 3.33 -9.12 4.57
CA VAL A 94 2.47 -10.27 4.81
C VAL A 94 3.23 -11.56 5.13
N GLU A 95 4.56 -11.48 5.26
CA GLU A 95 5.41 -12.65 5.47
C GLU A 95 5.09 -13.38 6.79
N SER A 96 4.71 -12.64 7.84
CA SER A 96 4.30 -13.18 9.14
C SER A 96 2.85 -13.64 9.21
N SER A 97 2.07 -13.45 8.14
CA SER A 97 0.65 -13.85 8.11
C SER A 97 0.49 -15.37 8.10
N ASP A 98 -0.74 -15.85 8.30
CA ASP A 98 -1.07 -17.25 8.08
C ASP A 98 -0.97 -17.64 6.59
N GLU A 99 -0.83 -18.95 6.33
CA GLU A 99 -0.59 -19.48 4.99
C GLU A 99 -1.72 -19.15 4.01
N LYS A 100 -2.97 -19.07 4.48
CA LYS A 100 -4.11 -18.74 3.61
C LYS A 100 -3.99 -17.31 3.09
N ILE A 101 -3.56 -16.39 3.94
CA ILE A 101 -3.30 -14.99 3.56
C ILE A 101 -2.14 -14.91 2.58
N LYS A 102 -1.03 -15.60 2.84
CA LYS A 102 0.11 -15.61 1.92
C LYS A 102 -0.27 -16.14 0.53
N ILE A 103 -1.03 -17.23 0.47
CA ILE A 103 -1.54 -17.78 -0.81
C ILE A 103 -2.46 -16.78 -1.52
N HIS A 104 -3.35 -16.11 -0.79
CA HIS A 104 -4.24 -15.07 -1.34
C HIS A 104 -3.43 -13.93 -1.97
N PHE A 105 -2.47 -13.36 -1.23
CA PHE A 105 -1.62 -12.28 -1.74
C PHE A 105 -0.76 -12.74 -2.93
N ASN A 106 -0.22 -13.96 -2.87
CA ASN A 106 0.55 -14.51 -3.96
C ASN A 106 -0.24 -14.58 -5.26
N ARG A 107 -1.45 -15.14 -5.22
CA ARG A 107 -2.34 -15.25 -6.38
C ARG A 107 -2.78 -13.89 -6.92
N LYS A 108 -3.10 -12.95 -6.03
CA LYS A 108 -3.68 -11.66 -6.42
C LYS A 108 -2.65 -10.65 -6.92
N TYR A 109 -1.39 -10.71 -6.44
CA TYR A 109 -0.39 -9.67 -6.69
C TYR A 109 0.98 -10.14 -7.20
N PHE A 110 1.38 -11.39 -6.96
CA PHE A 110 2.77 -11.83 -7.21
C PHE A 110 2.92 -12.85 -8.35
N GLU A 111 1.82 -13.40 -8.86
CA GLU A 111 1.88 -14.21 -10.07
C GLU A 111 2.24 -13.36 -11.30
N LEU A 112 2.96 -13.96 -12.25
CA LEU A 112 3.43 -13.28 -13.46
C LEU A 112 2.33 -13.17 -14.52
N ASN A 113 1.25 -12.46 -14.20
CA ASN A 113 0.12 -12.23 -15.10
C ASN A 113 -0.33 -10.76 -15.10
N HIS A 114 -1.07 -10.38 -16.16
CA HIS A 114 -1.52 -8.99 -16.36
C HIS A 114 -2.51 -8.54 -15.27
N GLU A 115 -3.32 -9.45 -14.74
CA GLU A 115 -4.29 -9.16 -13.68
C GLU A 115 -3.60 -8.75 -12.37
N CYS A 116 -2.49 -9.40 -12.02
CA CYS A 116 -1.68 -9.04 -10.86
C CYS A 116 -1.14 -7.61 -10.96
N LEU A 117 -0.78 -7.16 -12.17
CA LEU A 117 -0.34 -5.78 -12.38
C LEU A 117 -1.49 -4.79 -12.17
N ILE A 118 -2.69 -5.08 -12.69
CA ILE A 118 -3.88 -4.25 -12.46
C ILE A 118 -4.15 -4.16 -10.95
N ASN A 119 -4.25 -5.31 -10.27
CA ASN A 119 -4.51 -5.39 -8.84
C ASN A 119 -3.45 -4.62 -8.03
N THR A 120 -2.18 -4.74 -8.40
CA THR A 120 -1.08 -4.00 -7.77
C THR A 120 -1.27 -2.50 -7.93
N MET A 121 -1.63 -2.03 -9.12
CA MET A 121 -1.89 -0.61 -9.36
C MET A 121 -3.11 -0.10 -8.56
N GLU A 122 -4.16 -0.90 -8.43
CA GLU A 122 -5.31 -0.53 -7.59
C GLU A 122 -4.94 -0.46 -6.10
N LEU A 123 -4.15 -1.42 -5.60
CA LEU A 123 -3.69 -1.40 -4.22
C LEU A 123 -2.74 -0.21 -3.97
N ILE A 124 -1.92 0.17 -4.95
CA ILE A 124 -1.09 1.39 -4.88
C ILE A 124 -1.96 2.64 -4.73
N GLU A 125 -3.10 2.73 -5.43
CA GLU A 125 -4.03 3.85 -5.27
C GLU A 125 -4.59 3.91 -3.84
N ASP A 126 -5.01 2.78 -3.29
CA ASP A 126 -5.56 2.66 -1.92
C ASP A 126 -4.51 3.00 -0.85
N LEU A 127 -3.29 2.45 -0.96
CA LEU A 127 -2.20 2.72 -0.02
C LEU A 127 -1.66 4.15 -0.15
N SER A 128 -1.78 4.77 -1.33
CA SER A 128 -1.53 6.20 -1.48
C SER A 128 -2.54 7.05 -0.70
N LEU A 129 -3.81 6.64 -0.60
CA LEU A 129 -4.80 7.33 0.22
C LEU A 129 -4.48 7.17 1.71
N CYS A 130 -4.04 5.97 2.12
CA CYS A 130 -3.52 5.74 3.46
C CYS A 130 -2.36 6.70 3.77
N LYS A 131 -1.42 6.89 2.83
CA LYS A 131 -0.32 7.86 3.01
C LYS A 131 -0.82 9.29 3.22
N GLU A 132 -1.81 9.72 2.45
CA GLU A 132 -2.41 11.05 2.62
C GLU A 132 -3.06 11.18 4.00
N PHE A 133 -3.80 10.17 4.43
CA PHE A 133 -4.42 10.11 5.75
C PHE A 133 -3.40 10.21 6.89
N PHE A 134 -2.40 9.33 6.94
CA PHE A 134 -1.41 9.33 8.02
C PHE A 134 -0.47 10.54 7.98
N ASN A 135 -0.31 11.20 6.83
CA ASN A 135 0.38 12.49 6.77
C ASN A 135 -0.44 13.61 7.40
N ALA A 136 -1.75 13.63 7.17
CA ALA A 136 -2.65 14.62 7.74
C ALA A 136 -2.94 14.38 9.23
N ASN A 137 -2.81 13.13 9.68
CA ASN A 137 -3.11 12.71 11.05
C ASN A 137 -1.97 11.80 11.59
N PRO A 138 -0.76 12.34 11.85
CA PRO A 138 0.41 11.53 12.25
C PRO A 138 0.20 10.73 13.55
N GLU A 139 -0.62 11.24 14.47
CA GLU A 139 -0.96 10.60 15.75
C GLU A 139 -1.62 9.22 15.57
N TYR A 140 -2.18 8.95 14.39
CA TYR A 140 -2.75 7.65 14.07
C TYR A 140 -1.69 6.56 13.85
N LEU A 141 -0.47 6.93 13.48
CA LEU A 141 0.64 5.97 13.38
C LEU A 141 1.06 5.45 14.75
N ASP A 142 0.90 6.27 15.80
CA ASP A 142 1.23 5.87 17.18
C ASP A 142 0.20 4.87 17.71
N ARG A 143 -1.07 5.02 17.30
CA ARG A 143 -2.16 4.08 17.65
C ARG A 143 -1.96 2.68 17.05
N LEU A 144 -1.17 2.54 15.98
CA LEU A 144 -0.79 1.22 15.42
C LEU A 144 0.11 0.41 16.36
N GLN A 145 0.69 1.02 17.39
CA GLN A 145 1.52 0.33 18.39
C GLN A 145 0.73 -0.14 19.61
N GLU A 146 -0.54 0.26 19.74
CA GLU A 146 -1.32 -0.05 20.93
C GLU A 146 -1.64 -1.56 20.99
N PRO A 147 -1.56 -2.19 22.19
CA PRO A 147 -1.66 -3.64 22.39
C PRO A 147 -3.09 -4.19 22.25
N GLY A 148 -3.79 -3.83 21.16
CA GLY A 148 -5.09 -4.37 20.75
C GLY A 148 -5.08 -5.14 19.42
N ILE A 149 -3.96 -5.10 18.68
CA ILE A 149 -3.74 -5.82 17.40
C ILE A 149 -3.30 -7.29 17.65
N ARG A 150 -3.28 -7.73 18.90
CA ARG A 150 -2.86 -9.08 19.34
C ARG A 150 -4.06 -9.89 19.84
N SER A 151 -5.08 -10.08 19.00
CA SER A 151 -6.18 -11.02 19.28
C SER A 151 -6.14 -12.19 18.32
#